data_AF-A0A3D5SSU4-F1
#
_entry.id   AF-A0A3D5SSU4-F1
#
_cell.length_a   1.000
_cell.length_b   1.000
_cell.length_c   1.000
_cell.angle_alpha   90.00
_cell.angle_beta   90.00
_cell.angle_gamma   90.00
#
_symmetry.space_group_name_H-M   'P 1'
#
loop_
_entity.id
_entity.type
_entity.pdbx_description
1 polymer ?
#
loop_
_entity_poly.entity_id
_entity_poly.type
_entity_poly.pdbx_seq_one_letter_code
_entity_poly.pdbx_strand_id
1 'polypeptide(L)'
;MGEFDGPLDLLLHLIRQEQVNIYDIPVARIADEYLRYLQLMQELDIAVAGDFLVMAATLIELKTKMLLPRDPFAAAEEEEDPRKDLVDQLLEYQKYKAAAQMLWSKATVERAVFKLSLIHI
;
A
#
# COMPACT_ATOMS: atom_id res chain seq x y z
N MET A 1 -12.20 -10.59 -7.90
CA MET A 1 -11.09 -10.15 -7.03
C MET A 1 -10.67 -8.80 -7.58
N GLY A 2 -10.83 -7.76 -6.75
CA GLY A 2 -10.80 -6.36 -7.16
C GLY A 2 -9.47 -5.92 -7.75
N GLU A 3 -9.43 -4.71 -8.32
CA GLU A 3 -8.33 -4.10 -9.07
C GLU A 3 -6.98 -4.02 -8.32
N PHE A 4 -6.94 -4.38 -7.03
CA PHE A 4 -5.78 -4.32 -6.15
C PHE A 4 -5.53 -5.64 -5.42
N ASP A 5 -4.25 -5.99 -5.25
CA ASP A 5 -3.81 -7.23 -4.58
C ASP A 5 -3.83 -7.14 -3.04
N GLY A 6 -4.38 -6.07 -2.47
CA GLY A 6 -4.49 -5.85 -1.03
C GLY A 6 -4.48 -4.37 -0.62
N PRO A 7 -4.60 -4.07 0.68
CA PRO A 7 -4.69 -2.70 1.18
C PRO A 7 -3.40 -1.88 0.96
N LEU A 8 -2.23 -2.51 1.08
CA LEU A 8 -0.95 -1.85 0.80
C LEU A 8 -0.80 -1.46 -0.67
N ASP A 9 -1.35 -2.25 -1.59
CA ASP A 9 -1.31 -1.95 -3.01
C ASP A 9 -2.20 -0.75 -3.36
N LEU A 10 -3.40 -0.72 -2.77
CA LEU A 10 -4.30 0.43 -2.86
C LEU A 10 -3.62 1.69 -2.29
N LEU A 11 -2.96 1.60 -1.13
CA LEU A 11 -2.22 2.73 -0.57
C LEU A 11 -1.09 3.22 -1.48
N LEU A 12 -0.28 2.32 -2.04
CA LEU A 12 0.75 2.69 -3.02
C LEU A 12 0.18 3.30 -4.29
N HIS A 13 -1.03 2.90 -4.69
CA HIS A 13 -1.75 3.52 -5.80
C HIS A 13 -2.14 4.96 -5.45
N LEU A 14 -2.79 5.19 -4.29
CA LEU A 14 -3.22 6.51 -3.84
C LEU A 14 -2.04 7.47 -3.65
N ILE A 15 -0.95 7.01 -3.02
CA ILE A 15 0.30 7.80 -2.84
C ILE A 15 0.86 8.24 -4.20
N ARG A 16 0.86 7.36 -5.20
CA ARG A 16 1.33 7.68 -6.55
C ARG A 16 0.41 8.66 -7.26
N GLN A 17 -0.91 8.50 -7.16
CA GLN A 17 -1.88 9.44 -7.72
C GLN A 17 -1.72 10.85 -7.15
N GLU A 18 -1.41 10.93 -5.85
CA GLU A 18 -1.20 12.18 -5.14
C GLU A 18 0.17 12.83 -5.39
N GLN A 19 1.08 12.16 -6.10
CA GLN A 19 2.44 12.63 -6.39
C GLN A 19 3.23 13.03 -5.12
N VAL A 20 2.95 12.34 -4.01
CA VAL A 20 3.60 12.58 -2.71
C VAL A 20 4.78 11.64 -2.49
N ASN A 21 5.77 12.11 -1.73
CA ASN A 21 6.90 11.28 -1.34
C ASN A 21 6.45 10.23 -0.31
N ILE A 22 6.83 8.97 -0.50
CA ILE A 22 6.52 7.87 0.42
C ILE A 22 7.14 8.07 1.82
N TYR A 23 8.20 8.86 1.94
CA TYR A 23 8.79 9.24 3.23
C TYR A 23 8.08 10.41 3.91
N ASP A 24 7.26 11.16 3.17
CA ASP A 24 6.52 12.31 3.70
C ASP A 24 5.05 12.26 3.26
N ILE A 25 4.39 11.19 3.69
CA ILE A 25 3.00 10.94 3.31
C ILE A 25 2.08 11.88 4.12
N PRO A 26 1.18 12.63 3.46
CA PRO A 26 0.11 13.35 4.14
C PRO A 26 -0.97 12.36 4.58
N VAL A 27 -0.74 11.69 5.72
CA VAL A 27 -1.60 10.59 6.22
C VAL A 27 -3.07 10.98 6.26
N ALA A 28 -3.40 12.18 6.75
CA ALA A 28 -4.79 12.62 6.86
C ALA A 28 -5.51 12.56 5.52
N ARG A 29 -4.84 13.00 4.45
CA ARG A 29 -5.38 12.98 3.08
C ARG A 29 -5.48 11.56 2.55
N ILE A 30 -4.41 10.77 2.67
CA ILE A 30 -4.41 9.37 2.19
C ILE A 30 -5.45 8.52 2.93
N ALA A 31 -5.66 8.75 4.22
CA ALA A 31 -6.69 8.08 5.00
C ALA A 31 -8.09 8.42 4.48
N ASP A 32 -8.36 9.69 4.18
CA ASP A 32 -9.65 10.12 3.63
C ASP A 32 -9.90 9.51 2.24
N GLU A 33 -8.89 9.50 1.38
CA GLU A 33 -8.95 8.84 0.06
C GLU A 33 -9.22 7.34 0.18
N TYR A 34 -8.51 6.66 1.08
CA TYR A 34 -8.65 5.22 1.30
C TYR A 34 -10.07 4.87 1.79
N LEU A 35 -10.60 5.63 2.75
CA LEU A 35 -11.95 5.42 3.27
C LEU A 35 -13.03 5.68 2.20
N ARG A 36 -12.86 6.69 1.35
CA ARG A 36 -13.76 6.93 0.21
C ARG A 36 -13.74 5.78 -0.78
N TYR A 37 -12.57 5.24 -1.10
CA TYR A 37 -12.45 4.08 -1.98
C TYR A 37 -13.16 2.86 -1.37
N LEU A 38 -12.98 2.64 -0.07
CA LEU A 38 -13.63 1.57 0.66
C LEU A 38 -15.17 1.70 0.65
N GLN A 39 -15.69 2.92 0.81
CA GLN A 39 -17.13 3.20 0.71
C GLN A 39 -17.65 2.90 -0.70
N LEU A 40 -16.94 3.32 -1.74
CA LEU A 40 -17.31 3.01 -3.13
C LEU A 40 -17.36 1.49 -3.38
N MET A 41 -16.40 0.73 -2.83
CA MET A 41 -16.44 -0.73 -2.92
C MET A 41 -17.69 -1.32 -2.25
N GLN A 42 -18.11 -0.77 -1.11
CA GLN A 42 -19.34 -1.19 -0.43
C GLN A 42 -20.59 -0.83 -1.23
N GLU A 43 -20.66 0.38 -1.80
CA GLU A 43 -21.79 0.83 -2.62
C GLU A 43 -21.96 0.02 -3.91
N LEU A 44 -20.86 -0.48 -4.47
CA LEU A 44 -20.85 -1.32 -5.67
C LEU A 44 -20.99 -2.83 -5.35
N ASP A 45 -21.34 -3.18 -4.11
CA ASP A 45 -21.46 -4.57 -3.63
C ASP A 45 -20.19 -5.42 -3.85
N ILE A 46 -19.02 -4.80 -3.84
CA ILE A 46 -17.73 -5.48 -3.97
C ILE A 46 -17.36 -6.06 -2.60
N ALA A 47 -17.07 -7.37 -2.57
CA ALA A 47 -16.63 -8.03 -1.34
C ALA A 47 -15.36 -7.38 -0.77
N VAL A 48 -15.49 -6.73 0.39
CA VAL A 48 -14.38 -6.14 1.13
C VAL A 48 -13.76 -7.21 2.04
N ALA A 49 -12.46 -7.43 1.93
CA ALA A 49 -11.73 -8.36 2.81
C ALA A 49 -11.40 -7.72 4.17
N GLY A 50 -11.25 -8.55 5.20
CA GLY A 50 -10.93 -8.11 6.58
C GLY A 50 -9.68 -7.23 6.66
N ASP A 51 -8.65 -7.54 5.86
CA ASP A 51 -7.40 -6.78 5.83
C ASP A 51 -7.60 -5.31 5.44
N PHE A 52 -8.60 -5.00 4.60
CA PHE A 52 -8.91 -3.62 4.22
C PHE A 52 -9.50 -2.83 5.39
N LEU A 53 -10.33 -3.49 6.22
CA LEU A 53 -10.92 -2.89 7.42
C LEU A 53 -9.87 -2.68 8.51
N VAL A 54 -8.94 -3.62 8.66
CA VAL A 54 -7.80 -3.47 9.57
C VAL A 54 -6.97 -2.26 9.17
N MET A 55 -6.61 -2.14 7.88
CA MET A 55 -5.86 -0.98 7.41
C MET A 55 -6.63 0.34 7.58
N ALA A 56 -7.96 0.35 7.38
CA ALA A 56 -8.78 1.52 7.65
C ALA A 56 -8.67 1.98 9.11
N ALA A 57 -8.74 1.04 10.06
CA ALA A 57 -8.57 1.33 11.48
C ALA A 57 -7.15 1.86 11.78
N THR A 58 -6.12 1.26 11.19
CA THR A 58 -4.72 1.73 11.32
C THR A 58 -4.55 3.16 10.82
N LEU A 59 -5.14 3.52 9.68
CA LEU A 59 -5.07 4.88 9.13
C LEU A 59 -5.79 5.90 10.03
N ILE A 60 -6.94 5.54 10.60
CA ILE A 60 -7.68 6.40 11.53
C ILE A 60 -6.89 6.62 12.83
N GLU A 61 -6.30 5.57 13.38
CA GLU A 61 -5.42 5.65 14.54
C GLU A 61 -4.24 6.59 14.26
N LEU A 62 -3.57 6.38 13.12
CA LEU A 62 -2.42 7.18 12.71
C LEU A 62 -2.80 8.65 12.50
N LYS A 63 -3.92 8.93 11.84
CA LYS A 63 -4.46 10.30 11.67
C LYS A 63 -4.71 10.96 13.02
N THR A 64 -5.25 10.23 13.99
CA THR A 64 -5.52 10.76 15.33
C THR A 64 -4.21 11.06 16.08
N LYS A 65 -3.25 10.14 16.08
CA LYS A 65 -1.91 10.35 16.67
C LYS A 65 -1.22 11.59 16.12
N MET A 66 -1.31 11.83 14.81
CA MET A 66 -0.72 12.99 14.17
C MET A 66 -1.44 14.32 14.47
N LEU A 67 -2.70 14.29 14.90
CA LEU A 67 -3.47 15.48 15.26
C LEU A 67 -3.34 15.86 16.74
N LEU A 68 -2.87 14.95 17.59
CA LEU A 68 -2.70 15.21 19.01
C LEU A 68 -1.55 16.20 19.25
N PRO A 69 -1.72 17.19 20.15
CA PRO A 69 -0.64 18.08 20.52
C PRO A 69 0.47 17.28 21.18
N ARG A 70 1.71 17.50 20.72
CA ARG A 70 2.91 16.90 21.31
C ARG A 70 3.05 17.35 22.77
N ASP A 71 3.46 16.45 23.64
CA ASP A 71 3.69 16.77 25.05
C ASP A 71 4.85 17.78 25.13
N PRO A 72 4.61 19.02 25.64
CA PRO A 72 5.65 20.03 25.76
C PRO A 72 6.79 19.65 26.72
N PHE A 73 6.62 18.59 27.52
CA PHE A 73 7.62 18.07 28.45
C PHE A 73 8.34 16.81 27.95
N ALA A 74 7.93 16.23 26.83
CA ALA A 74 8.63 15.08 26.24
C ALA A 74 9.94 15.52 25.59
N ALA A 75 11.00 14.73 25.78
CA ALA A 75 12.27 14.97 25.09
C ALA A 75 12.07 14.72 23.58
N ALA A 76 12.54 15.65 22.74
CA ALA A 76 12.39 15.55 21.27
C ALA A 76 13.03 14.28 20.66
N GLU A 77 13.91 13.60 21.40
CA GLU A 77 14.57 12.36 21.00
C GLU A 77 13.74 11.09 21.28
N GLU A 78 12.66 11.19 22.07
CA GLU A 78 11.81 10.04 22.43
C GLU A 78 10.62 9.83 21.49
N GLU A 79 10.28 10.82 20.67
CA GLU A 79 9.06 10.78 19.85
C GLU A 79 9.35 10.27 18.43
N GLU A 80 9.21 8.95 18.25
CA GLU A 80 9.32 8.29 16.94
C GLU A 80 8.22 8.77 15.98
N ASP A 81 8.54 8.98 14.69
CA ASP A 81 7.54 9.36 13.70
C ASP A 81 6.46 8.27 13.65
N PRO A 82 5.19 8.58 13.99
CA PRO A 82 4.16 7.56 14.09
C PRO A 82 3.87 6.89 12.73
N ARG A 83 4.31 7.49 11.62
CA ARG A 83 4.15 6.95 10.26
C ARG A 83 5.16 5.86 9.92
N LYS A 84 6.25 5.75 10.68
CA LYS A 84 7.43 4.94 10.33
C LYS A 84 7.06 3.51 9.96
N ASP A 85 6.31 2.83 10.82
CA ASP A 85 5.90 1.44 10.60
C ASP A 85 5.13 1.25 9.28
N LEU A 86 4.23 2.18 8.96
CA LEU A 86 3.46 2.14 7.72
C LEU A 86 4.38 2.35 6.50
N VAL A 87 5.30 3.31 6.58
CA VAL A 87 6.27 3.59 5.51
C VAL A 87 7.14 2.36 5.25
N ASP A 88 7.66 1.73 6.30
CA ASP A 88 8.50 0.54 6.20
C ASP A 88 7.75 -0.63 5.55
N GLN A 89 6.49 -0.87 5.94
CA GLN A 89 5.64 -1.88 5.32
C GLN A 89 5.38 -1.60 3.83
N LEU A 90 5.12 -0.34 3.46
CA LEU A 90 4.88 0.04 2.06
C LEU A 90 6.14 -0.16 1.20
N LEU A 91 7.32 0.21 1.71
CA LEU A 91 8.60 0.01 1.04
C LEU A 91 8.91 -1.47 0.86
N GLU A 92 8.68 -2.28 1.90
CA GLU A 92 8.88 -3.71 1.86
C GLU A 92 7.95 -4.38 0.84
N TYR A 93 6.66 -4.04 0.86
CA TYR A 93 5.69 -4.53 -0.12
C TYR A 93 6.08 -4.12 -1.55
N GLN A 94 6.50 -2.88 -1.78
CA GLN A 94 6.96 -2.42 -3.09
C GLN A 94 8.16 -3.22 -3.60
N LYS A 95 9.13 -3.52 -2.71
CA LYS A 95 10.30 -4.34 -3.04
C LYS A 95 9.89 -5.77 -3.44
N TYR A 96 8.99 -6.40 -2.68
CA TYR A 96 8.50 -7.74 -3.01
C TYR A 96 7.69 -7.76 -4.30
N LYS A 97 6.83 -6.76 -4.52
CA LYS A 97 6.06 -6.61 -5.76
C LYS A 97 6.98 -6.47 -6.97
N ALA A 98 8.03 -5.66 -6.87
CA ALA A 98 9.04 -5.53 -7.93
C ALA A 98 9.78 -6.85 -8.18
N ALA A 99 10.20 -7.55 -7.13
CA ALA A 99 10.86 -8.85 -7.26
C ALA A 99 9.96 -9.91 -7.92
N ALA A 100 8.68 -9.96 -7.53
CA ALA A 100 7.69 -10.84 -8.14
C ALA A 100 7.49 -10.54 -9.63
N GLN A 101 7.41 -9.26 -10.01
CA GLN A 101 7.33 -8.83 -11.42
C GLN A 101 8.56 -9.24 -12.22
N MET A 102 9.76 -9.08 -11.67
CA MET A 102 11.00 -9.53 -12.32
C MET A 102 11.01 -11.04 -12.56
N LEU A 103 10.60 -11.83 -11.56
CA LEU A 103 10.49 -13.29 -11.67
C LEU A 103 9.46 -13.70 -12.73
N TRP A 104 8.30 -13.04 -12.74
CA TRP A 104 7.24 -13.31 -13.71
C TRP A 104 7.67 -12.98 -15.15
N SER A 105 8.37 -11.87 -15.33
CA SER A 105 8.95 -11.49 -16.63
C SER A 105 9.93 -12.54 -17.14
N LYS A 106 10.86 -13.01 -16.30
CA LYS A 106 11.80 -14.08 -16.66
C LYS A 106 11.08 -15.38 -17.04
N ALA A 107 10.13 -15.82 -16.22
CA ALA A 107 9.37 -17.05 -16.48
C ALA A 107 8.55 -16.96 -17.79
N THR A 108 8.06 -15.78 -18.14
CA THR A 108 7.31 -15.55 -19.37
C THR A 108 8.20 -15.68 -20.60
N VAL A 109 9.41 -15.10 -20.55
CA VAL A 109 10.41 -15.23 -21.62
C VAL A 109 10.83 -16.69 -21.80
N GLU A 110 11.14 -17.39 -20.71
CA GLU A 110 11.51 -18.82 -20.77
C GLU A 110 10.40 -19.67 -21.40
N ARG A 111 9.15 -19.48 -20.97
CA ARG A 111 7.99 -20.20 -21.55
C ARG A 111 7.81 -19.93 -23.05
N ALA A 112 8.06 -18.70 -23.49
CA ALA A 112 7.97 -18.35 -24.91
C ALA A 112 9.04 -19.10 -25.73
N VAL A 113 10.28 -19.14 -25.24
CA VAL A 113 11.40 -19.86 -25.90
C VAL A 113 11.13 -21.36 -25.99
N PHE A 114 10.65 -22.00 -24.91
CA PHE A 114 10.33 -23.43 -24.92
C PHE A 114 9.21 -23.80 -25.92
N LYS A 115 8.18 -22.94 -26.08
CA LYS A 115 7.12 -23.18 -27.08
C LYS A 115 7.62 -23.10 -28.53
N LEU A 116 8.56 -22.19 -28.83
CA LEU A 116 9.14 -22.05 -30.17
C LEU A 116 9.98 -23.26 -30.59
N SER A 117 10.75 -23.84 -29.66
CA SER A 117 11.56 -25.05 -29.95
C SER A 117 10.71 -26.30 -30.20
N LEU A 118 9.50 -26.40 -29.63
CA LEU A 118 8.60 -27.53 -29.83
C LEU A 118 7.81 -27.49 -31.16
N ILE A 119 7.79 -26.33 -31.84
CA ILE A 119 7.12 -26.18 -33.15
C ILE A 119 8.07 -26.56 -34.31
N HIS A 120 9.37 -26.69 -34.03
CA HIS A 120 10.42 -26.96 -35.03
C HIS A 120 11.00 -28.40 -34.94
N ILE A 121 10.39 -29.29 -34.16
CA ILE A 121 10.71 -30.72 -34.06
C ILE A 121 9.44 -31.51 -34.39
#